data_AF-A0A0D1JGC6-F1
#
_entry.id   AF-A0A0D1JGC6-F1
#
_cell.length_a   1.000
_cell.length_b   1.000
_cell.length_c   1.000
_cell.angle_alpha   90.00
_cell.angle_beta   90.00
_cell.angle_gamma   90.00
#
_symmetry.space_group_name_H-M   'P 1'
#
loop_
_entity.id
_entity.type
_entity.pdbx_description
1 polymer ?
#
loop_
_entity_poly.entity_id
_entity_poly.type
_entity_poly.pdbx_seq_one_letter_code
_entity_poly.pdbx_strand_id
1 'polypeptide(L)'
;MSAEKVKETVQEFKQAAARAKEAGFDVIEIHAAHGYLIHEFLSPLSNHRTDEYGGSPENRYRFLREIIDEVKQVWDGPLFVRVSASDYTDKG
;
A
#
# COMPACT_ATOMS: atom_id res chain seq x y z
N MET A 1 9.76 1.34 9.52
CA MET A 1 10.38 0.40 8.55
C MET A 1 11.60 1.04 7.92
N SER A 2 12.70 0.32 7.67
CA SER A 2 13.77 0.85 6.81
C SER A 2 13.34 0.83 5.34
N ALA A 3 14.06 1.52 4.45
CA ALA A 3 13.76 1.49 3.01
C ALA A 3 13.85 0.06 2.44
N GLU A 4 14.81 -0.74 2.91
CA GLU A 4 14.95 -2.15 2.52
C GLU A 4 13.72 -2.96 2.95
N LYS A 5 13.26 -2.77 4.20
CA LYS A 5 12.07 -3.49 4.67
C LYS A 5 10.80 -3.07 3.93
N VAL A 6 10.71 -1.80 3.51
CA VAL A 6 9.60 -1.35 2.63
C VAL A 6 9.62 -2.12 1.31
N LYS A 7 10.79 -2.24 0.65
CA LYS A 7 10.92 -3.00 -0.61
C LYS A 7 10.63 -4.48 -0.42
N GLU A 8 11.09 -5.08 0.68
CA GLU A 8 10.77 -6.47 1.02
C GLU A 8 9.26 -6.67 1.17
N THR A 9 8.58 -5.78 1.90
CA THR A 9 7.12 -5.85 2.07
C THR A 9 6.36 -5.66 0.76
N VAL A 10 6.82 -4.80 -0.15
CA VAL A 10 6.26 -4.72 -1.51
C VAL A 10 6.31 -6.08 -2.22
N GLN A 11 7.44 -6.81 -2.10
CA GLN A 11 7.57 -8.14 -2.67
C GLN A 11 6.70 -9.18 -1.95
N GLU A 12 6.48 -9.05 -0.64
CA GLU A 12 5.53 -9.88 0.11
C GLU A 12 4.10 -9.71 -0.41
N PHE A 13 3.67 -8.49 -0.77
CA PHE A 13 2.35 -8.26 -1.40
C PHE A 13 2.24 -8.93 -2.78
N LYS A 14 3.28 -8.85 -3.61
CA LYS A 14 3.32 -9.58 -4.90
C LYS A 14 3.19 -11.09 -4.71
N GLN A 15 3.94 -11.65 -3.77
CA GLN A 15 3.86 -13.07 -3.46
C GLN A 15 2.46 -13.47 -2.95
N ALA A 16 1.84 -12.63 -2.11
CA ALA A 16 0.47 -12.85 -1.66
C ALA A 16 -0.53 -12.83 -2.83
N ALA A 17 -0.40 -11.89 -3.77
CA ALA A 17 -1.24 -11.85 -4.96
C ALA A 17 -1.06 -13.08 -5.87
N ALA A 18 0.18 -13.56 -6.04
CA ALA A 18 0.45 -14.79 -6.78
C ALA A 18 -0.23 -16.01 -6.13
N ARG A 19 -0.20 -16.11 -4.79
CA ARG A 19 -0.90 -17.16 -4.04
C ARG A 19 -2.43 -17.04 -4.17
N ALA A 20 -2.96 -15.82 -4.17
CA ALA A 20 -4.39 -15.60 -4.39
C ALA A 20 -4.83 -16.07 -5.79
N LYS A 21 -4.00 -15.81 -6.82
CA LYS A 21 -4.22 -16.34 -8.17
C LYS A 21 -4.19 -17.86 -8.21
N GLU A 22 -3.20 -18.50 -7.57
CA GLU A 22 -3.09 -19.96 -7.48
C GLU A 22 -4.29 -20.59 -6.75
N ALA A 23 -4.79 -19.93 -5.70
CA ALA A 23 -5.96 -20.35 -4.95
C ALA A 23 -7.30 -20.13 -5.69
N GLY A 24 -7.29 -19.51 -6.87
CA GLY A 24 -8.50 -19.31 -7.68
C GLY A 24 -9.41 -18.19 -7.19
N PHE A 25 -8.88 -17.18 -6.49
CA PHE A 25 -9.66 -15.98 -6.19
C PHE A 25 -9.98 -15.20 -7.48
N ASP A 26 -11.14 -14.53 -7.50
CA ASP A 26 -11.57 -13.71 -8.65
C ASP A 26 -11.14 -12.24 -8.55
N VAL A 27 -10.94 -11.73 -7.33
CA VAL A 27 -10.71 -10.31 -7.04
C VAL A 27 -9.68 -10.14 -5.92
N ILE A 28 -8.83 -9.12 -6.05
CA ILE A 28 -7.96 -8.65 -4.95
C ILE A 28 -8.37 -7.22 -4.55
N GLU A 29 -8.48 -6.97 -3.25
CA GLU A 29 -8.59 -5.63 -2.67
C GLU A 29 -7.36 -5.35 -1.80
N ILE A 30 -6.58 -4.33 -2.15
CA ILE A 30 -5.47 -3.84 -1.32
C ILE A 30 -6.04 -2.98 -0.20
N HIS A 31 -5.78 -3.37 1.05
CA HIS A 31 -6.27 -2.64 2.20
C HIS A 31 -5.36 -1.44 2.57
N ALA A 32 -5.74 -0.25 2.11
CA ALA A 32 -5.07 1.03 2.36
C ALA A 32 -5.89 1.99 3.26
N ALA A 33 -6.54 1.43 4.28
CA ALA A 33 -7.53 2.12 5.09
C ALA A 33 -7.48 1.69 6.56
N HIS A 34 -8.35 2.27 7.39
CA HIS A 34 -8.59 1.87 8.79
C HIS A 34 -7.35 1.89 9.68
N GLY A 35 -6.36 2.74 9.37
CA GLY A 35 -5.15 2.88 10.19
C GLY A 35 -4.15 1.73 10.07
N TYR A 36 -4.34 0.79 9.14
CA TYR A 36 -3.35 -0.25 8.89
C TYR A 36 -2.14 0.28 8.12
N LEU A 37 -1.13 -0.57 7.97
CA LEU A 37 0.21 -0.22 7.46
C LEU A 37 0.23 0.75 6.27
N ILE A 38 -0.50 0.45 5.19
CA ILE A 38 -0.49 1.34 4.02
C ILE A 38 -1.12 2.69 4.35
N HIS A 39 -2.19 2.71 5.15
CA HIS A 39 -2.81 3.94 5.63
C HIS A 39 -1.83 4.76 6.49
N GLU A 40 -1.02 4.09 7.33
CA GLU A 40 0.00 4.76 8.12
C GLU A 40 1.03 5.50 7.26
N PHE A 41 1.32 5.01 6.05
CA PHE A 41 2.17 5.72 5.08
C PHE A 41 1.43 6.87 4.42
N LEU A 42 0.14 6.73 4.10
CA LEU A 42 -0.65 7.75 3.41
C LEU A 42 -0.94 8.97 4.31
N SER A 43 -1.25 8.73 5.59
CA SER A 43 -1.62 9.78 6.53
C SER A 43 -0.39 10.55 7.03
N PRO A 44 -0.39 11.89 6.98
CA PRO A 44 0.68 12.69 7.58
C PRO A 44 0.63 12.69 9.12
N LEU A 45 -0.46 12.19 9.73
CA LEU A 45 -0.59 12.07 11.19
C LEU A 45 0.28 10.94 11.76
N SER A 46 0.54 9.91 10.95
CA SER A 46 1.38 8.76 11.30
C SER A 46 2.72 8.76 10.57
N ASN A 47 2.77 9.28 9.34
CA ASN A 47 3.98 9.30 8.53
C ASN A 47 4.82 10.55 8.77
N HIS A 48 5.73 10.46 9.72
CA HIS A 48 6.73 11.51 10.02
C HIS A 48 8.08 11.26 9.37
N ARG A 49 8.15 10.42 8.32
CA ARG A 49 9.41 10.11 7.65
C ARG A 49 9.93 11.32 6.89
N THR A 50 11.25 11.44 6.83
CA THR A 50 11.99 12.47 6.08
C THR A 50 12.68 11.92 4.83
N ASP A 51 12.49 10.64 4.53
CA ASP A 51 13.01 9.99 3.33
C ASP A 51 11.99 9.98 2.19
N GLU A 52 12.29 9.24 1.13
CA GLU A 52 11.47 9.13 -0.08
C GLU A 52 10.05 8.58 0.12
N TYR A 53 9.72 8.06 1.31
CA TYR A 53 8.38 7.58 1.65
C TYR A 53 7.58 8.53 2.55
N GLY A 54 8.08 9.74 2.85
CA GLY A 54 7.36 10.73 3.68
C GLY A 54 7.53 12.18 3.24
N GLY A 55 6.96 13.09 4.03
CA GLY A 55 6.98 14.54 3.78
C GLY A 55 5.89 14.99 2.79
N SER A 56 6.05 14.69 1.50
CA SER A 56 5.09 15.12 0.47
C SER A 56 3.97 14.08 0.23
N PRO A 57 2.80 14.50 -0.29
CA PRO A 57 1.74 13.57 -0.70
C PRO A 57 2.24 12.46 -1.66
N GLU A 58 3.10 12.81 -2.62
CA GLU A 58 3.66 11.87 -3.60
C GLU A 58 4.54 10.82 -2.94
N ASN A 59 5.38 11.24 -1.97
CA ASN A 59 6.22 10.33 -1.22
C ASN A 59 5.41 9.42 -0.31
N ARG A 60 4.37 9.95 0.36
CA ARG A 60 3.45 9.15 1.18
C ARG A 60 2.68 8.11 0.35
N TYR A 61 2.29 8.46 -0.88
CA TYR A 61 1.67 7.53 -1.83
C TYR A 61 2.63 6.47 -2.40
N ARG A 62 3.95 6.74 -2.39
CA ARG A 62 4.95 5.89 -3.05
C ARG A 62 4.86 4.43 -2.67
N PHE A 63 4.65 4.12 -1.39
CA PHE A 63 4.56 2.74 -0.92
C PHE A 63 3.36 1.99 -1.54
N LEU A 64 2.17 2.59 -1.52
CA LEU A 64 0.98 2.02 -2.15
C LEU A 64 1.17 1.86 -3.66
N ARG A 65 1.76 2.86 -4.34
CA ARG A 65 2.04 2.78 -5.77
C ARG A 65 2.92 1.57 -6.11
N GLU A 66 4.00 1.37 -5.35
CA GLU A 66 4.93 0.25 -5.56
C GLU A 66 4.27 -1.11 -5.32
N ILE A 67 3.39 -1.22 -4.31
CA ILE A 67 2.56 -2.41 -4.11
C ILE A 67 1.68 -2.67 -5.34
N ILE A 68 0.97 -1.66 -5.84
CA ILE A 68 0.09 -1.80 -7.01
C ILE A 68 0.89 -2.25 -8.23
N ASP A 69 2.04 -1.61 -8.49
CA ASP A 69 2.89 -1.90 -9.63
C ASP A 69 3.42 -3.35 -9.59
N GLU A 70 3.83 -3.85 -8.43
CA GLU A 70 4.35 -5.21 -8.28
C GLU A 70 3.24 -6.27 -8.28
N VAL A 71 2.08 -6.00 -7.66
CA VAL A 71 0.91 -6.90 -7.70
C VAL A 71 0.42 -7.09 -9.13
N LYS A 72 0.35 -6.01 -9.92
CA LYS A 72 -0.08 -6.07 -11.33
C LYS A 72 0.83 -6.90 -12.24
N GLN A 73 2.06 -7.22 -11.82
CA GLN A 73 2.93 -8.11 -12.59
C GLN A 73 2.50 -9.58 -12.52
N VAL A 74 1.73 -9.96 -11.50
CA VAL A 74 1.31 -11.35 -11.26
C VAL A 74 -0.20 -11.54 -11.27
N TRP A 75 -0.96 -10.45 -11.18
CA TRP A 75 -2.42 -10.43 -11.08
C TRP A 75 -3.05 -9.71 -12.27
N ASP A 76 -3.86 -10.43 -13.05
CA ASP A 76 -4.53 -9.94 -14.26
C ASP A 76 -6.02 -9.63 -14.04
N GLY A 77 -6.56 -9.96 -12.85
CA GLY A 77 -7.97 -9.76 -12.51
C GLY A 77 -8.28 -8.34 -11.98
N PRO A 78 -9.53 -8.07 -11.58
CA PRO A 78 -9.88 -6.83 -10.90
C PRO A 78 -9.04 -6.60 -9.65
N LEU A 79 -8.45 -5.40 -9.55
CA LEU A 79 -7.65 -4.97 -8.42
C LEU A 79 -8.25 -3.67 -7.87
N PHE A 80 -8.77 -3.75 -6.65
CA PHE A 80 -9.33 -2.60 -5.93
C PHE A 80 -8.36 -2.13 -4.86
N VAL A 81 -8.55 -0.88 -4.42
CA VAL A 81 -7.88 -0.33 -3.24
C VAL A 81 -8.95 0.18 -2.30
N ARG A 82 -8.96 -0.34 -1.07
CA ARG A 82 -9.79 0.18 0.00
C ARG A 82 -9.09 1.36 0.66
N VAL A 83 -9.68 2.55 0.57
CA VAL A 83 -9.09 3.81 1.08
C VAL A 83 -10.01 4.42 2.15
N SER A 84 -9.42 5.05 3.18
CA SER A 84 -10.15 5.94 4.08
C SER A 84 -10.19 7.34 3.49
N ALA A 85 -11.37 7.92 3.33
CA ALA A 85 -11.52 9.20 2.65
C ALA A 85 -10.96 10.39 3.48
N SER A 86 -10.94 10.26 4.80
CA SER A 86 -10.41 11.23 5.76
C SER A 86 -10.11 10.51 7.08
N ASP A 87 -9.15 11.03 7.84
CA ASP A 87 -8.86 10.57 9.21
C ASP A 87 -9.73 11.32 10.26
N TYR A 88 -10.61 12.21 9.81
CA TYR A 88 -11.52 13.01 10.63
C TYR A 88 -10.82 13.98 11.58
N THR A 89 -9.61 14.44 11.24
CA THR A 89 -8.87 15.42 12.03
C THR A 89 -8.26 16.53 11.17
N ASP A 90 -7.78 17.59 11.81
CA ASP A 90 -7.04 18.61 11.09
C ASP A 90 -5.71 18.05 10.59
N LYS A 91 -5.43 18.27 9.29
CA LYS A 91 -4.25 17.80 8.54
C LYS A 91 -4.26 16.33 8.13
N GLY A 92 -5.32 15.57 8.42
CA GLY A 92 -5.55 14.20 7.96
C GLY A 92 -6.92 13.75 8.40
#